data_AF-A0A843S2I0-F1
#
_entry.id   AF-A0A843S2I0-F1
#
_cell.length_a   1.000
_cell.length_b   1.000
_cell.length_c   1.000
_cell.angle_alpha   90.00
_cell.angle_beta   90.00
_cell.angle_gamma   90.00
#
_symmetry.space_group_name_H-M   'P 1'
#
loop_
_entity.id
_entity.type
_entity.pdbx_description
1 polymer ?
#
loop_
_entity_poly.entity_id
_entity_poly.type
_entity_poly.pdbx_seq_one_letter_code
_entity_poly.pdbx_strand_id
1 'polypeptide(L)'
;MSVGGVAFTVIAGLLLVVLPRRLAVIPLLLAAAYTTRLPVVELGPASLSALRILVVVGIVRVLVRGERVANGVNVIDALLFAWALLLVGSSAFHTPDAWTVRSGMVLGEVGVYVLCRIFIQDAEDVRRIFAVLCVVLLPLAILMLLEKHTAHNFFSIMGGTGEINIREGHVRAYGPFAHSILAGTVGATCMAMAVAIWRMHRVSALLGLAAGAGIVFASTSSGPIMMVAFTSFALLLWKLRSVLSLVRWATLAGIVALDIVMDAPVYFLMGRIDITGGSAGWHRAQLIRSSLEHLSEWWAVGTDYTRHWMATGVPANSIHTDITNHFLAMGVLGGLPLLILFALMLGVAFRAVGRAVRDNERRSPTQAFLVWTLGAMLFGQVMNFWSISLFDQSISFFYLIVAAITAIQHPAVSVAKAGVSARTRRRKRKGRGVRVPAAVGMNDERRDFHDNSIGQPRGGASAEPPLVSWPAEWRT
;
A
#
# COMPACT_ATOMS: atom_id res chain seq x y z
N MET A 1 -12.09 26.16 -5.36
CA MET A 1 -12.81 25.55 -4.22
C MET A 1 -14.32 25.79 -4.28
N SER A 2 -15.14 24.86 -3.79
CA SER A 2 -16.46 25.18 -3.22
C SER A 2 -16.33 25.64 -1.77
N VAL A 3 -17.34 26.33 -1.22
CA VAL A 3 -17.34 26.81 0.18
C VAL A 3 -17.15 25.65 1.18
N GLY A 4 -17.78 24.49 0.94
CA GLY A 4 -17.58 23.29 1.76
C GLY A 4 -16.14 22.78 1.75
N GLY A 5 -15.49 22.79 0.58
CA GLY A 5 -14.07 22.47 0.44
C GLY A 5 -13.15 23.45 1.20
N VAL A 6 -13.47 24.76 1.21
CA VAL A 6 -12.75 25.75 2.04
C VAL A 6 -12.90 25.43 3.52
N ALA A 7 -14.14 25.35 4.01
CA ALA A 7 -14.44 25.16 5.42
C ALA A 7 -13.78 23.88 5.96
N PHE A 8 -13.90 22.76 5.23
CA PHE A 8 -13.24 21.52 5.59
C PHE A 8 -11.71 21.65 5.64
N THR A 9 -11.08 22.27 4.63
CA THR A 9 -9.62 22.41 4.58
C THR A 9 -9.09 23.27 5.74
N VAL A 10 -9.79 24.35 6.07
CA VAL A 10 -9.45 25.21 7.21
C VAL A 10 -9.64 24.48 8.55
N ILE A 11 -10.77 23.80 8.76
CA ILE A 11 -11.04 23.03 9.99
C ILE A 11 -10.02 21.90 10.15
N ALA A 12 -9.74 21.14 9.09
CA ALA A 12 -8.74 20.08 9.10
C ALA A 12 -7.32 20.63 9.33
N GLY A 13 -6.99 21.81 8.81
CA GLY A 13 -5.73 22.52 9.08
C GLY A 13 -5.59 22.95 10.54
N LEU A 14 -6.63 23.53 11.13
CA LEU A 14 -6.66 23.90 12.54
C LEU A 14 -6.53 22.68 13.46
N LEU A 15 -7.27 21.60 13.18
CA LEU A 15 -7.11 20.32 13.89
C LEU A 15 -5.70 19.74 13.73
N LEU A 16 -5.15 19.79 12.52
CA LEU A 16 -3.79 19.33 12.21
C LEU A 16 -2.72 20.13 12.97
N VAL A 17 -2.92 21.42 13.23
CA VAL A 17 -2.00 22.22 14.06
C VAL A 17 -2.21 21.93 15.56
N VAL A 18 -3.45 21.95 16.03
CA VAL A 18 -3.76 21.89 17.48
C VAL A 18 -3.46 20.51 18.08
N LEU A 19 -3.94 19.43 17.46
CA LEU A 19 -3.96 18.08 18.04
C LEU A 19 -2.57 17.55 18.50
N PRO A 20 -2.50 16.65 19.49
CA PRO A 20 -1.25 15.99 19.88
C PRO A 20 -0.72 15.12 18.72
N ARG A 21 0.62 14.97 18.62
CA ARG A 21 1.34 14.21 17.55
C ARG A 21 0.60 12.93 17.11
N ARG A 22 0.24 12.10 18.09
CA ARG A 22 -0.45 10.80 17.96
C ARG A 22 -1.86 10.81 17.35
N LEU A 23 -2.42 12.00 17.09
CA LEU A 23 -3.72 12.23 16.45
C LEU A 23 -3.60 13.16 15.22
N ALA A 24 -2.44 13.79 14.99
CA ALA A 24 -2.24 14.78 13.93
C ALA A 24 -2.38 14.20 12.50
N VAL A 25 -2.22 12.89 12.33
CA VAL A 25 -2.45 12.19 11.05
C VAL A 25 -3.95 12.06 10.70
N ILE A 26 -4.86 12.21 11.67
CA ILE A 26 -6.29 11.98 11.43
C ILE A 26 -6.88 13.05 10.49
N PRO A 27 -6.67 14.36 10.67
CA PRO A 27 -7.13 15.37 9.69
C PRO A 27 -6.55 15.19 8.29
N LEU A 28 -5.30 14.75 8.18
CA LEU A 28 -4.63 14.49 6.90
C LEU A 28 -5.31 13.33 6.14
N LEU A 29 -5.60 12.23 6.84
CA LEU A 29 -6.29 11.07 6.27
C LEU A 29 -7.79 11.33 6.04
N LEU A 30 -8.42 12.18 6.85
CA LEU A 30 -9.77 12.67 6.59
C LEU A 30 -9.83 13.47 5.28
N ALA A 31 -8.86 14.33 4.99
CA ALA A 31 -8.81 14.99 3.67
C ALA A 31 -8.64 13.99 2.53
N ALA A 32 -7.77 12.99 2.68
CA ALA A 32 -7.64 11.90 1.71
C ALA A 32 -8.90 11.02 1.55
N ALA A 33 -9.86 11.11 2.47
CA ALA A 33 -11.11 10.35 2.45
C ALA A 33 -12.37 11.17 2.10
N TYR A 34 -12.33 12.50 2.23
CA TYR A 34 -13.50 13.40 2.10
C TYR A 34 -13.32 14.58 1.14
N THR A 35 -12.11 14.87 0.67
CA THR A 35 -11.86 15.95 -0.32
C THR A 35 -11.59 15.38 -1.70
N THR A 36 -12.02 16.09 -2.73
CA THR A 36 -11.84 15.71 -4.14
C THR A 36 -10.45 16.08 -4.65
N ARG A 37 -10.03 15.44 -5.75
CA ARG A 37 -8.70 15.63 -6.36
C ARG A 37 -8.51 17.01 -7.00
N LEU A 38 -9.61 17.71 -7.35
CA LEU A 38 -9.60 18.94 -8.14
C LEU A 38 -8.76 20.06 -7.48
N PRO A 39 -8.18 20.99 -8.27
CA PRO A 39 -7.45 22.15 -7.73
C PRO A 39 -8.31 22.93 -6.72
N VAL A 40 -7.76 23.11 -5.53
CA VAL A 40 -8.46 23.74 -4.40
C VAL A 40 -8.05 25.22 -4.36
N VAL A 41 -6.75 25.51 -4.42
CA VAL A 41 -6.17 26.84 -4.69
C VAL A 41 -5.09 26.73 -5.76
N GLU A 42 -5.04 27.70 -6.68
CA GLU A 42 -3.97 27.85 -7.67
C GLU A 42 -3.05 29.01 -7.25
N LEU A 43 -1.75 28.78 -7.18
CA LEU A 43 -0.74 29.78 -6.80
C LEU A 43 0.33 29.85 -7.90
N GLY A 44 0.06 30.65 -8.92
CA GLY A 44 0.83 30.61 -10.18
C GLY A 44 0.73 29.21 -10.80
N PRO A 45 1.85 28.54 -11.18
CA PRO A 45 1.78 27.18 -11.70
C PRO A 45 1.38 26.13 -10.64
N ALA A 46 1.47 26.44 -9.34
CA ALA A 46 1.24 25.45 -8.28
C ALA A 46 -0.26 25.22 -8.02
N SER A 47 -0.81 24.14 -8.58
CA SER A 47 -2.15 23.64 -8.24
C SER A 47 -2.13 22.87 -6.91
N LEU A 48 -2.68 23.46 -5.85
CA LEU A 48 -2.77 22.84 -4.53
C LEU A 48 -4.18 22.27 -4.32
N SER A 49 -4.29 20.95 -4.14
CA SER A 49 -5.48 20.29 -3.62
C SER A 49 -5.54 20.43 -2.08
N ALA A 50 -6.70 20.18 -1.47
CA ALA A 50 -6.86 20.25 -0.01
C ALA A 50 -5.84 19.38 0.75
N LEU A 51 -5.57 18.17 0.23
CA LEU A 51 -4.54 17.29 0.77
C LEU A 51 -3.13 17.91 0.70
N ARG A 52 -2.76 18.54 -0.43
CA ARG A 52 -1.46 19.24 -0.57
C ARG A 52 -1.34 20.42 0.41
N ILE A 53 -2.42 21.17 0.63
CA ILE A 53 -2.45 22.25 1.63
C ILE A 53 -2.23 21.68 3.04
N LEU A 54 -2.91 20.60 3.41
CA LEU A 54 -2.70 19.95 4.71
C LEU A 54 -1.30 19.34 4.85
N VAL A 55 -0.68 18.83 3.78
CA VAL A 55 0.73 18.43 3.83
C VAL A 55 1.62 19.62 4.21
N VAL A 56 1.46 20.77 3.55
CA VAL A 56 2.26 21.98 3.85
C VAL A 56 2.04 22.43 5.30
N VAL A 57 0.79 22.49 5.77
CA VAL A 57 0.47 22.81 7.18
C VAL A 57 1.09 21.79 8.14
N GLY A 58 1.09 20.51 7.79
CA GLY A 58 1.72 19.44 8.56
C GLY A 58 3.24 19.58 8.65
N ILE A 59 3.91 19.93 7.55
CA ILE A 59 5.35 20.19 7.49
C ILE A 59 5.71 21.41 8.35
N VAL A 60 4.97 22.52 8.22
CA VAL A 60 5.16 23.72 9.06
C VAL A 60 4.97 23.39 10.55
N ARG A 61 3.91 22.65 10.91
CA ARG A 61 3.69 22.14 12.28
C ARG A 61 4.88 21.33 12.78
N VAL A 62 5.37 20.38 11.98
CA VAL A 62 6.51 19.50 12.32
C VAL A 62 7.77 20.31 12.62
N LEU A 63 8.08 21.31 11.79
CA LEU A 63 9.21 22.22 12.00
C LEU A 63 9.04 23.05 13.28
N VAL A 64 7.88 23.70 13.47
CA VAL A 64 7.59 24.57 14.62
C VAL A 64 7.57 23.79 15.95
N ARG A 65 7.05 22.56 15.96
CA ARG A 65 6.99 21.71 17.18
C ARG A 65 8.24 20.83 17.37
N GLY A 66 9.19 20.84 16.43
CA GLY A 66 10.37 19.97 16.46
C GLY A 66 10.05 18.47 16.46
N GLU A 67 8.90 18.07 15.90
CA GLU A 67 8.46 16.67 15.89
C GLU A 67 9.35 15.85 14.93
N ARG A 68 9.84 14.68 15.38
CA ARG A 68 10.80 13.85 14.63
C ARG A 68 10.36 12.39 14.52
N VAL A 69 10.91 11.69 13.54
CA VAL A 69 10.74 10.24 13.36
C VAL A 69 11.49 9.50 14.49
N ALA A 70 10.79 8.70 15.30
CA ALA A 70 11.36 8.07 16.49
C ALA A 70 12.50 7.07 16.20
N ASN A 71 12.37 6.33 15.09
CA ASN A 71 13.31 5.25 14.72
C ASN A 71 14.38 5.72 13.71
N GLY A 72 14.51 7.03 13.48
CA GLY A 72 15.39 7.59 12.45
C GLY A 72 14.95 7.28 11.01
N VAL A 73 15.85 7.58 10.08
CA VAL A 73 15.71 7.34 8.63
C VAL A 73 16.10 5.88 8.32
N ASN A 74 15.27 5.18 7.56
CA ASN A 74 15.48 3.79 7.15
C ASN A 74 15.56 3.63 5.62
N VAL A 75 15.81 2.41 5.14
CA VAL A 75 16.01 2.11 3.71
C VAL A 75 14.76 2.43 2.86
N ILE A 76 13.54 2.29 3.39
CA ILE A 76 12.30 2.64 2.69
C ILE A 76 12.18 4.16 2.53
N ASP A 77 12.56 4.93 3.56
CA ASP A 77 12.61 6.40 3.47
C ASP A 77 13.61 6.83 2.38
N ALA A 78 14.80 6.24 2.38
CA ALA A 78 15.84 6.55 1.39
C ALA A 78 15.43 6.18 -0.05
N LEU A 79 14.78 5.03 -0.25
CA LEU A 79 14.25 4.63 -1.56
C LEU A 79 13.13 5.56 -2.04
N LEU A 80 12.24 6.03 -1.15
CA LEU A 80 11.20 6.98 -1.51
C LEU A 80 11.76 8.37 -1.86
N PHE A 81 12.78 8.85 -1.13
CA PHE A 81 13.45 10.09 -1.49
C PHE A 81 14.22 9.97 -2.82
N ALA A 82 14.86 8.83 -3.10
CA ALA A 82 15.47 8.56 -4.40
C ALA A 82 14.43 8.53 -5.53
N TRP A 83 13.29 7.88 -5.31
CA TRP A 83 12.15 7.85 -6.24
C TRP A 83 11.61 9.27 -6.52
N ALA A 84 11.47 10.10 -5.49
CA ALA A 84 10.99 11.48 -5.63
C ALA A 84 11.97 12.38 -6.39
N LEU A 85 13.27 12.28 -6.09
CA LEU A 85 14.33 13.00 -6.80
C LEU A 85 14.38 12.58 -8.27
N LEU A 86 14.22 11.29 -8.56
CA LEU A 86 14.19 10.78 -9.93
C LEU A 86 12.92 11.22 -10.68
N LEU A 87 11.74 11.15 -10.06
CA LEU A 87 10.47 11.57 -10.68
C LEU A 87 10.48 13.06 -11.01
N VAL A 88 10.99 13.91 -10.12
CA VAL A 88 11.13 15.35 -10.40
C VAL A 88 12.24 15.60 -11.41
N GLY A 89 13.38 14.89 -11.31
CA GLY A 89 14.50 15.00 -12.25
C GLY A 89 14.18 14.55 -13.68
N SER A 90 13.36 13.52 -13.87
CA SER A 90 12.95 13.05 -15.20
C SER A 90 12.09 14.09 -15.93
N SER A 91 11.47 15.05 -15.23
CA SER A 91 10.70 16.16 -15.85
C SER A 91 11.50 16.97 -16.88
N ALA A 92 12.84 17.00 -16.77
CA ALA A 92 13.72 17.68 -17.72
C ALA A 92 13.73 17.06 -19.13
N PHE A 93 13.18 15.85 -19.30
CA PHE A 93 13.07 15.11 -20.57
C PHE A 93 11.63 15.03 -21.09
N HIS A 94 10.71 15.81 -20.52
CA HIS A 94 9.27 15.77 -20.80
C HIS A 94 8.73 17.19 -21.08
N THR A 95 7.44 17.27 -21.43
CA THR A 95 6.64 18.49 -21.53
C THR A 95 6.84 19.44 -20.34
N PRO A 96 6.83 20.78 -20.53
CA PRO A 96 7.11 21.74 -19.45
C PRO A 96 6.22 21.57 -18.19
N ASP A 97 4.96 21.18 -18.37
CA ASP A 97 4.01 20.95 -17.28
C ASP A 97 4.35 19.73 -16.41
N ALA A 98 5.17 18.79 -16.92
CA ALA A 98 5.58 17.59 -16.18
C ALA A 98 6.25 17.96 -14.84
N TRP A 99 7.09 19.00 -14.81
CA TRP A 99 7.72 19.50 -13.59
C TRP A 99 6.67 19.88 -12.53
N THR A 100 5.65 20.63 -12.93
CA THR A 100 4.56 21.10 -12.07
C THR A 100 3.72 19.92 -11.55
N VAL A 101 3.33 19.02 -12.44
CA VAL A 101 2.53 17.82 -12.09
C VAL A 101 3.30 16.90 -11.14
N ARG A 102 4.57 16.61 -11.44
CA ARG A 102 5.43 15.68 -10.68
C ARG A 102 5.87 16.27 -9.34
N SER A 103 6.17 17.56 -9.27
CA SER A 103 6.37 18.26 -7.99
C SER A 103 5.11 18.19 -7.11
N GLY A 104 3.93 18.32 -7.71
CA GLY A 104 2.64 18.12 -7.04
C GLY A 104 2.38 16.68 -6.60
N MET A 105 2.87 15.68 -7.34
CA MET A 105 2.84 14.26 -6.92
C MET A 105 3.74 14.05 -5.71
N VAL A 106 5.01 14.45 -5.76
CA VAL A 106 5.96 14.34 -4.64
C VAL A 106 5.45 15.03 -3.38
N LEU A 107 4.89 16.24 -3.49
CA LEU A 107 4.27 16.93 -2.35
C LEU A 107 3.09 16.14 -1.77
N GLY A 108 2.20 15.60 -2.60
CA GLY A 108 1.07 14.80 -2.12
C GLY A 108 1.48 13.48 -1.49
N GLU A 109 2.38 12.75 -2.14
CA GLU A 109 2.73 11.36 -1.81
C GLU A 109 3.80 11.26 -0.73
N VAL A 110 4.98 11.83 -0.98
CA VAL A 110 6.11 11.79 -0.04
C VAL A 110 5.82 12.66 1.17
N GLY A 111 5.10 13.77 0.98
CA GLY A 111 4.59 14.59 2.07
C GLY A 111 3.65 13.82 3.02
N VAL A 112 2.65 13.11 2.49
CA VAL A 112 1.79 12.23 3.31
C VAL A 112 2.59 11.13 3.99
N TYR A 113 3.51 10.47 3.28
CA TYR A 113 4.37 9.45 3.86
C TYR A 113 5.21 9.98 5.04
N VAL A 114 5.93 11.09 4.85
CA VAL A 114 6.80 11.68 5.88
C VAL A 114 5.98 12.13 7.10
N LEU A 115 4.80 12.72 6.90
CA LEU A 115 3.92 13.07 8.02
C LEU A 115 3.41 11.83 8.75
N CYS A 116 3.03 10.77 8.04
CA CYS A 116 2.72 9.48 8.65
C CYS A 116 3.93 8.91 9.43
N ARG A 117 5.16 9.01 8.91
CA ARG A 117 6.39 8.55 9.61
C ARG A 117 6.69 9.29 10.92
N ILE A 118 6.21 10.52 11.07
CA ILE A 118 6.40 11.35 12.27
C ILE A 118 5.22 11.19 13.24
N PHE A 119 3.99 11.12 12.72
CA PHE A 119 2.76 10.99 13.50
C PHE A 119 2.45 9.55 13.93
N ILE A 120 3.09 8.54 13.33
CA ILE A 120 2.95 7.12 13.66
C ILE A 120 4.32 6.58 14.12
N GLN A 121 4.51 6.42 15.43
CA GLN A 121 5.81 6.01 15.98
C GLN A 121 5.86 4.57 16.49
N ASP A 122 4.72 3.94 16.77
CA ASP A 122 4.65 2.57 17.30
C ASP A 122 3.36 1.82 16.88
N ALA A 123 3.24 0.57 17.35
CA ALA A 123 2.10 -0.30 17.07
C ALA A 123 0.76 0.16 17.70
N GLU A 124 0.80 1.02 18.71
CA GLU A 124 -0.38 1.54 19.41
C GLU A 124 -0.92 2.81 18.74
N ASP A 125 -0.03 3.66 18.20
CA ASP A 125 -0.41 4.68 17.21
C ASP A 125 -1.13 4.04 16.01
N VAL A 126 -0.57 2.98 15.41
CA VAL A 126 -1.20 2.25 14.28
C VAL A 126 -2.60 1.74 14.62
N ARG A 127 -2.79 1.03 15.75
CA ARG A 127 -4.11 0.51 16.18
C ARG A 127 -5.12 1.63 16.35
N ARG A 128 -4.73 2.74 16.99
CA ARG A 128 -5.61 3.89 17.24
C ARG A 128 -6.06 4.54 15.94
N ILE A 129 -5.15 4.70 14.99
CA ILE A 129 -5.46 5.27 13.67
C ILE A 129 -6.39 4.36 12.89
N PHE A 130 -6.15 3.05 12.88
CA PHE A 130 -7.04 2.08 12.25
C PHE A 130 -8.43 2.10 12.91
N ALA A 131 -8.51 2.16 14.24
CA ALA A 131 -9.78 2.24 14.96
C ALA A 131 -10.55 3.53 14.69
N VAL A 132 -9.87 4.67 14.46
CA VAL A 132 -10.51 5.90 14.01
C VAL A 132 -10.96 5.79 12.55
N LEU A 133 -10.10 5.33 11.64
CA LEU A 133 -10.43 5.18 10.20
C LEU A 133 -11.65 4.28 9.98
N CYS A 134 -11.71 3.13 10.67
CA CYS A 134 -12.84 2.22 10.61
C CYS A 134 -14.17 2.85 11.08
N VAL A 135 -14.13 3.91 11.90
CA VAL A 135 -15.32 4.69 12.29
C VAL A 135 -15.60 5.82 11.28
N VAL A 136 -14.59 6.63 10.94
CA VAL A 136 -14.79 7.82 10.10
C VAL A 136 -14.97 7.52 8.61
N LEU A 137 -14.74 6.29 8.14
CA LEU A 137 -15.10 5.86 6.78
C LEU A 137 -16.56 5.40 6.67
N LEU A 138 -17.31 5.27 7.77
CA LEU A 138 -18.72 4.86 7.72
C LEU A 138 -19.66 5.89 7.08
N PRO A 139 -19.56 7.22 7.35
CA PRO A 139 -20.39 8.20 6.65
C PRO A 139 -20.09 8.26 5.14
N LEU A 140 -18.82 8.15 4.74
CA LEU A 140 -18.40 7.97 3.35
C LEU A 140 -19.08 6.75 2.71
N ALA A 141 -19.09 5.61 3.39
CA ALA A 141 -19.75 4.39 2.90
C ALA A 141 -21.26 4.60 2.69
N ILE A 142 -21.93 5.27 3.64
CA ILE A 142 -23.36 5.61 3.52
C ILE A 142 -23.60 6.55 2.32
N LEU A 143 -22.78 7.59 2.15
CA LEU A 143 -22.90 8.53 1.03
C LEU A 143 -22.65 7.85 -0.33
N MET A 144 -21.70 6.92 -0.42
CA MET A 144 -21.47 6.14 -1.66
C MET A 144 -22.58 5.11 -1.94
N LEU A 145 -23.20 4.54 -0.91
CA LEU A 145 -24.38 3.67 -1.08
C LEU A 145 -25.60 4.48 -1.55
N LEU A 146 -25.78 5.69 -1.03
CA LEU A 146 -26.80 6.64 -1.50
C LEU A 146 -26.51 7.09 -2.94
N GLU A 147 -25.27 7.41 -3.30
CA GLU A 147 -24.83 7.72 -4.67
C GLU A 147 -25.16 6.57 -5.63
N LYS A 148 -24.87 5.31 -5.24
CA LYS A 148 -25.22 4.13 -6.03
C LYS A 148 -26.74 3.94 -6.23
N HIS A 149 -27.56 4.31 -5.24
CA HIS A 149 -29.02 4.17 -5.30
C HIS A 149 -29.70 5.33 -6.04
N THR A 150 -29.25 6.56 -5.82
CA THR A 150 -29.88 7.79 -6.35
C THR A 150 -29.28 8.27 -7.66
N ALA A 151 -28.17 7.69 -8.09
CA ALA A 151 -27.31 8.19 -9.16
C ALA A 151 -26.81 9.64 -8.93
N HIS A 152 -26.79 10.13 -7.68
CA HIS A 152 -26.37 11.50 -7.35
C HIS A 152 -25.17 11.50 -6.40
N ASN A 153 -24.06 12.12 -6.82
CA ASN A 153 -22.86 12.22 -6.00
C ASN A 153 -22.91 13.45 -5.07
N PHE A 154 -23.15 13.19 -3.79
CA PHE A 154 -23.24 14.21 -2.73
C PHE A 154 -21.91 14.93 -2.43
N PHE A 155 -20.76 14.42 -2.89
CA PHE A 155 -19.47 15.12 -2.79
C PHE A 155 -19.29 16.21 -3.87
N SER A 156 -20.26 16.39 -4.78
CA SER A 156 -20.39 17.61 -5.60
C SER A 156 -20.31 18.89 -4.76
N ILE A 157 -20.93 18.92 -3.58
CA ILE A 157 -20.88 20.02 -2.60
C ILE A 157 -19.44 20.33 -2.15
N MET A 158 -18.56 19.32 -2.12
CA MET A 158 -17.13 19.45 -1.78
C MET A 158 -16.25 19.89 -2.97
N GLY A 159 -16.86 20.15 -4.14
CA GLY A 159 -16.15 20.40 -5.39
C GLY A 159 -15.82 19.11 -6.13
N GLY A 160 -16.77 18.18 -6.22
CA GLY A 160 -16.76 17.07 -7.19
C GLY A 160 -17.45 17.48 -8.49
N THR A 161 -17.15 16.80 -9.60
CA THR A 161 -17.77 17.10 -10.91
C THR A 161 -19.26 16.80 -10.96
N GLY A 162 -19.75 15.89 -10.11
CA GLY A 162 -21.15 15.45 -10.08
C GLY A 162 -21.52 14.47 -11.20
N GLU A 163 -20.55 14.08 -12.03
CA GLU A 163 -20.73 13.16 -13.15
C GLU A 163 -21.12 11.75 -12.66
N ILE A 164 -21.98 11.06 -13.41
CA ILE A 164 -22.49 9.75 -13.02
C ILE A 164 -21.74 8.65 -13.79
N ASN A 165 -20.96 7.82 -13.09
CA ASN A 165 -20.27 6.68 -13.71
C ASN A 165 -21.25 5.51 -13.83
N ILE A 166 -21.83 5.30 -15.02
CA ILE A 166 -22.69 4.15 -15.33
C ILE A 166 -21.92 3.20 -16.26
N ARG A 167 -21.94 1.90 -15.96
CA ARG A 167 -21.35 0.85 -16.79
C ARG A 167 -22.18 -0.41 -16.64
N GLU A 168 -22.42 -1.14 -17.74
CA GLU A 168 -23.20 -2.39 -17.74
C GLU A 168 -24.58 -2.24 -17.03
N GLY A 169 -25.23 -1.08 -17.17
CA GLY A 169 -26.50 -0.75 -16.52
C GLY A 169 -26.42 -0.41 -15.03
N HIS A 170 -25.22 -0.40 -14.42
CA HIS A 170 -25.02 -0.16 -13.00
C HIS A 170 -24.30 1.15 -12.69
N VAL A 171 -24.80 1.90 -11.72
CA VAL A 171 -24.08 3.03 -11.11
C VAL A 171 -22.88 2.51 -10.32
N ARG A 172 -21.70 3.06 -10.63
CA ARG A 172 -20.40 2.75 -10.00
C ARG A 172 -19.97 3.95 -9.16
N ALA A 173 -20.48 4.03 -7.94
CA ALA A 173 -20.24 5.17 -7.04
C ALA A 173 -18.75 5.35 -6.75
N TYR A 174 -18.30 6.61 -6.68
CA TYR A 174 -16.91 6.98 -6.43
C TYR A 174 -16.72 8.02 -5.33
N GLY A 175 -17.79 8.67 -4.85
CA GLY A 175 -17.73 9.64 -3.75
C GLY A 175 -16.76 10.79 -4.06
N PRO A 176 -15.75 11.06 -3.21
CA PRO A 176 -14.76 12.11 -3.46
C PRO A 176 -13.57 11.65 -4.33
N PHE A 177 -13.44 10.36 -4.64
CA PHE A 177 -12.31 9.81 -5.39
C PHE A 177 -12.44 10.05 -6.89
N ALA A 178 -11.32 10.08 -7.62
CA ALA A 178 -11.33 10.35 -9.05
C ALA A 178 -11.81 9.15 -9.90
N HIS A 179 -11.97 7.96 -9.31
CA HIS A 179 -12.59 6.80 -9.95
C HIS A 179 -13.10 5.79 -8.91
N SER A 180 -14.18 5.06 -9.22
CA SER A 180 -14.81 4.10 -8.30
C SER A 180 -13.88 2.99 -7.83
N ILE A 181 -12.95 2.53 -8.68
CA ILE A 181 -11.93 1.53 -8.31
C ILE A 181 -11.01 2.06 -7.18
N LEU A 182 -10.69 3.37 -7.20
CA LEU A 182 -9.85 4.02 -6.19
C LEU A 182 -10.60 4.15 -4.86
N ALA A 183 -11.89 4.50 -4.91
CA ALA A 183 -12.77 4.48 -3.74
C ALA A 183 -12.88 3.06 -3.14
N GLY A 184 -13.17 2.06 -3.97
CA GLY A 184 -13.22 0.66 -3.57
C GLY A 184 -11.91 0.13 -2.98
N THR A 185 -10.76 0.61 -3.46
CA THR A 185 -9.42 0.31 -2.91
C THR A 185 -9.30 0.78 -1.45
N VAL A 186 -9.83 1.97 -1.12
CA VAL A 186 -9.89 2.46 0.26
C VAL A 186 -10.83 1.60 1.11
N GLY A 187 -11.99 1.19 0.56
CA GLY A 187 -12.91 0.26 1.21
C GLY A 187 -12.28 -1.09 1.55
N ALA A 188 -11.63 -1.73 0.58
CA ALA A 188 -10.91 -2.99 0.74
C ALA A 188 -9.78 -2.87 1.78
N THR A 189 -9.06 -1.75 1.78
CA THR A 189 -8.05 -1.44 2.79
C THR A 189 -8.66 -1.33 4.19
N CYS A 190 -9.81 -0.66 4.33
CA CYS A 190 -10.52 -0.50 5.61
C CYS A 190 -10.97 -1.85 6.20
N MET A 191 -11.44 -2.79 5.37
CA MET A 191 -11.78 -4.15 5.84
C MET A 191 -10.58 -4.86 6.49
N ALA A 192 -9.38 -4.70 5.93
CA ALA A 192 -8.16 -5.28 6.48
C ALA A 192 -7.67 -4.55 7.75
N MET A 193 -7.82 -3.21 7.82
CA MET A 193 -7.60 -2.45 9.05
C MET A 193 -8.50 -2.95 10.19
N ALA A 194 -9.77 -3.23 9.88
CA ALA A 194 -10.74 -3.74 10.85
C ALA A 194 -10.35 -5.12 11.40
N VAL A 195 -9.85 -6.03 10.55
CA VAL A 195 -9.33 -7.34 10.99
C VAL A 195 -8.13 -7.18 11.94
N ALA A 196 -7.23 -6.23 11.67
CA ALA A 196 -6.05 -5.97 12.51
C ALA A 196 -6.43 -5.53 13.94
N ILE A 197 -7.52 -4.78 14.10
CA ILE A 197 -7.99 -4.24 15.40
C ILE A 197 -9.10 -5.09 16.07
N TRP A 198 -9.63 -6.11 15.40
CA TRP A 198 -10.82 -6.88 15.82
C TRP A 198 -10.82 -7.35 17.28
N ARG A 199 -9.66 -7.78 17.79
CA ARG A 199 -9.50 -8.27 19.17
C ARG A 199 -9.38 -7.18 20.24
N MET A 200 -9.23 -5.91 19.86
CA MET A 200 -8.94 -4.78 20.76
C MET A 200 -10.02 -3.70 20.69
N HIS A 201 -10.54 -3.41 19.50
CA HIS A 201 -11.56 -2.38 19.26
C HIS A 201 -12.73 -2.96 18.46
N ARG A 202 -13.41 -3.96 19.04
CA ARG A 202 -14.42 -4.76 18.32
C ARG A 202 -15.57 -3.95 17.71
N VAL A 203 -16.00 -2.87 18.36
CA VAL A 203 -17.01 -1.94 17.81
C VAL A 203 -16.47 -1.22 16.58
N SER A 204 -15.32 -0.55 16.69
CA SER A 204 -14.65 0.07 15.53
C SER A 204 -14.40 -0.93 14.40
N ALA A 205 -14.02 -2.15 14.71
CA ALA A 205 -13.81 -3.21 13.72
C ALA A 205 -15.10 -3.59 12.97
N LEU A 206 -16.23 -3.74 13.68
CA LEU A 206 -17.53 -3.99 13.05
C LEU A 206 -17.94 -2.84 12.13
N LEU A 207 -17.76 -1.60 12.57
CA LEU A 207 -18.05 -0.40 11.76
C LEU A 207 -17.12 -0.32 10.54
N GLY A 208 -15.85 -0.70 10.67
CA GLY A 208 -14.88 -0.74 9.57
C GLY A 208 -15.13 -1.83 8.54
N LEU A 209 -15.59 -3.01 8.97
CA LEU A 209 -16.04 -4.07 8.07
C LEU A 209 -17.30 -3.62 7.30
N ALA A 210 -18.28 -3.02 7.99
CA ALA A 210 -19.50 -2.50 7.35
C ALA A 210 -19.19 -1.35 6.37
N ALA A 211 -18.37 -0.39 6.78
CA ALA A 211 -17.94 0.73 5.93
C ALA A 211 -17.14 0.24 4.72
N GLY A 212 -16.13 -0.62 4.94
CA GLY A 212 -15.28 -1.15 3.89
C GLY A 212 -16.06 -1.99 2.87
N ALA A 213 -16.92 -2.89 3.34
CA ALA A 213 -17.79 -3.68 2.46
C ALA A 213 -18.80 -2.80 1.70
N GLY A 214 -19.38 -1.79 2.36
CA GLY A 214 -20.27 -0.81 1.73
C GLY A 214 -19.60 -0.04 0.60
N ILE A 215 -18.37 0.46 0.82
CA ILE A 215 -17.57 1.16 -0.19
C ILE A 215 -17.18 0.22 -1.35
N VAL A 216 -16.76 -1.01 -1.07
CA VAL A 216 -16.44 -2.03 -2.10
C VAL A 216 -17.68 -2.35 -2.95
N PHE A 217 -18.83 -2.61 -2.32
CA PHE A 217 -20.10 -2.86 -3.01
C PHE A 217 -20.55 -1.64 -3.84
N ALA A 218 -20.50 -0.44 -3.27
CA ALA A 218 -20.85 0.80 -3.95
C ALA A 218 -20.00 1.02 -5.22
N SER A 219 -18.69 0.76 -5.13
CA SER A 219 -17.75 0.91 -6.25
C SER A 219 -18.04 0.05 -7.48
N THR A 220 -18.77 -1.07 -7.28
CA THR A 220 -19.20 -1.99 -8.35
C THR A 220 -18.04 -2.33 -9.31
N SER A 221 -17.05 -3.06 -8.79
CA SER A 221 -15.83 -3.37 -9.55
C SER A 221 -15.09 -4.61 -9.04
N SER A 222 -14.54 -5.39 -9.98
CA SER A 222 -13.72 -6.57 -9.72
C SER A 222 -12.37 -6.26 -9.07
N GLY A 223 -11.76 -5.08 -9.29
CA GLY A 223 -10.47 -4.71 -8.69
C GLY A 223 -10.50 -4.69 -7.15
N PRO A 224 -11.38 -3.90 -6.52
CA PRO A 224 -11.58 -3.87 -5.07
C PRO A 224 -11.99 -5.23 -4.49
N ILE A 225 -12.86 -5.98 -5.18
CA ILE A 225 -13.27 -7.34 -4.77
C ILE A 225 -12.07 -8.29 -4.75
N MET A 226 -11.23 -8.26 -5.78
CA MET A 226 -10.00 -9.06 -5.83
C MET A 226 -8.96 -8.60 -4.81
N MET A 227 -8.86 -7.30 -4.51
CA MET A 227 -8.03 -6.81 -3.42
C MET A 227 -8.49 -7.38 -2.06
N VAL A 228 -9.81 -7.44 -1.79
CA VAL A 228 -10.34 -8.10 -0.59
C VAL A 228 -10.02 -9.61 -0.60
N ALA A 229 -10.20 -10.29 -1.74
CA ALA A 229 -9.90 -11.72 -1.87
C ALA A 229 -8.40 -12.04 -1.62
N PHE A 230 -7.48 -11.33 -2.29
CA PHE A 230 -6.04 -11.50 -2.11
C PHE A 230 -5.55 -11.12 -0.71
N THR A 231 -6.10 -10.07 -0.10
CA THR A 231 -5.78 -9.70 1.29
C THR A 231 -6.28 -10.77 2.25
N SER A 232 -7.48 -11.32 2.02
CA SER A 232 -8.06 -12.40 2.84
C SER A 232 -7.27 -13.70 2.70
N PHE A 233 -6.84 -14.05 1.48
CA PHE A 233 -5.92 -15.17 1.22
C PHE A 233 -4.60 -15.00 1.99
N ALA A 234 -3.96 -13.84 1.90
CA ALA A 234 -2.74 -13.55 2.66
C ALA A 234 -2.98 -13.60 4.19
N LEU A 235 -4.15 -13.19 4.69
CA LEU A 235 -4.51 -13.36 6.10
C LEU A 235 -4.65 -14.84 6.50
N LEU A 236 -5.26 -15.69 5.65
CA LEU A 236 -5.38 -17.14 5.89
C LEU A 236 -4.02 -17.85 5.91
N LEU A 237 -3.06 -17.39 5.10
CA LEU A 237 -1.67 -17.89 5.10
C LEU A 237 -0.92 -17.67 6.44
N TRP A 238 -1.48 -16.94 7.41
CA TRP A 238 -0.94 -16.85 8.78
C TRP A 238 -0.67 -18.22 9.43
N LYS A 239 -1.49 -19.24 9.12
CA LYS A 239 -1.26 -20.61 9.60
C LYS A 239 -0.04 -21.28 8.95
N LEU A 240 0.28 -20.92 7.70
CA LEU A 240 1.39 -21.47 6.91
C LEU A 240 2.65 -20.58 6.95
N ARG A 241 2.69 -19.57 7.82
CA ARG A 241 3.74 -18.53 7.80
C ARG A 241 5.17 -19.06 7.99
N SER A 242 5.34 -20.23 8.62
CA SER A 242 6.63 -20.92 8.79
C SER A 242 7.18 -21.51 7.48
N VAL A 243 6.31 -21.83 6.51
CA VAL A 243 6.69 -22.49 5.24
C VAL A 243 6.59 -21.55 4.02
N LEU A 244 6.46 -20.23 4.23
CA LEU A 244 6.35 -19.25 3.12
C LEU A 244 7.55 -19.24 2.18
N SER A 245 8.74 -19.65 2.64
CA SER A 245 9.89 -19.86 1.77
C SER A 245 9.57 -20.91 0.71
N LEU A 246 9.03 -22.06 1.11
CA LEU A 246 8.57 -23.12 0.22
C LEU A 246 7.40 -22.65 -0.65
N VAL A 247 6.37 -22.01 -0.06
CA VAL A 247 5.22 -21.50 -0.82
C VAL A 247 5.68 -20.53 -1.93
N ARG A 248 6.55 -19.57 -1.62
CA ARG A 248 7.08 -18.60 -2.59
C ARG A 248 7.90 -19.27 -3.70
N TRP A 249 8.75 -20.24 -3.36
CA TRP A 249 9.52 -20.99 -4.37
C TRP A 249 8.62 -21.88 -5.23
N ALA A 250 7.60 -22.51 -4.66
CA ALA A 250 6.59 -23.27 -5.38
C ALA A 250 5.73 -22.38 -6.31
N THR A 251 5.36 -21.17 -5.87
CA THR A 251 4.69 -20.19 -6.72
C THR A 251 5.59 -19.73 -7.87
N LEU A 252 6.88 -19.46 -7.62
CA LEU A 252 7.81 -19.08 -8.69
C LEU A 252 8.02 -20.22 -9.70
N ALA A 253 8.24 -21.45 -9.21
CA ALA A 253 8.36 -22.64 -10.06
C ALA A 253 7.08 -22.91 -10.85
N GLY A 254 5.90 -22.72 -10.25
CA GLY A 254 4.61 -22.83 -10.92
C GLY A 254 4.38 -21.76 -11.98
N ILE A 255 4.80 -20.51 -11.74
CA ILE A 255 4.75 -19.43 -12.74
C ILE A 255 5.66 -19.78 -13.94
N VAL A 256 6.90 -20.22 -13.70
CA VAL A 256 7.83 -20.64 -14.76
C VAL A 256 7.31 -21.86 -15.52
N ALA A 257 6.74 -22.85 -14.83
CA ALA A 257 6.15 -24.03 -15.48
C ALA A 257 4.92 -23.67 -16.33
N LEU A 258 4.09 -22.71 -15.90
CA LEU A 258 2.98 -22.20 -16.70
C LEU A 258 3.48 -21.42 -17.93
N ASP A 259 4.49 -20.57 -17.78
CA ASP A 259 5.08 -19.78 -18.88
C ASP A 259 5.77 -20.66 -19.94
N ILE A 260 6.24 -21.86 -19.56
CA ILE A 260 6.77 -22.89 -20.47
C ILE A 260 5.66 -23.67 -21.21
N VAL A 261 4.49 -23.83 -20.59
CA VAL A 261 3.39 -24.70 -21.10
C VAL A 261 2.31 -23.92 -21.86
N MET A 262 2.26 -22.59 -21.72
CA MET A 262 1.25 -21.75 -22.37
C MET A 262 1.74 -21.14 -23.70
N ASP A 263 0.93 -21.24 -24.75
CA ASP A 263 1.15 -20.56 -26.06
C ASP A 263 1.32 -19.03 -25.95
N ALA A 264 0.85 -18.44 -24.86
CA ALA A 264 0.89 -17.01 -24.57
C ALA A 264 1.50 -16.77 -23.18
N PRO A 265 2.28 -15.70 -22.96
CA PRO A 265 2.94 -15.43 -21.68
C PRO A 265 1.99 -15.48 -20.48
N VAL A 266 2.47 -15.99 -19.35
CA VAL A 266 1.68 -16.31 -18.15
C VAL A 266 0.82 -15.16 -17.61
N TYR A 267 1.19 -13.90 -17.87
CA TYR A 267 0.37 -12.74 -17.50
C TYR A 267 -0.95 -12.63 -18.28
N PHE A 268 -1.11 -13.31 -19.43
CA PHE A 268 -2.40 -13.45 -20.12
C PHE A 268 -3.42 -14.29 -19.36
N LEU A 269 -3.05 -14.98 -18.27
CA LEU A 269 -4.03 -15.55 -17.33
C LEU A 269 -4.96 -14.47 -16.73
N MET A 270 -4.49 -13.22 -16.61
CA MET A 270 -5.36 -12.08 -16.21
C MET A 270 -6.49 -11.82 -17.22
N GLY A 271 -6.32 -12.22 -18.48
CA GLY A 271 -7.35 -12.17 -19.52
C GLY A 271 -8.40 -13.28 -19.44
N ARG A 272 -8.13 -14.37 -18.69
CA ARG A 272 -9.08 -15.48 -18.49
C ARG A 272 -9.84 -15.39 -17.16
N ILE A 273 -9.37 -14.59 -16.20
CA ILE A 273 -10.04 -14.37 -14.91
C ILE A 273 -10.94 -13.14 -15.02
N ASP A 274 -12.13 -13.33 -15.58
CA ASP A 274 -13.19 -12.32 -15.52
C ASP A 274 -14.23 -12.67 -14.47
N ILE A 275 -14.44 -11.72 -13.55
CA ILE A 275 -15.33 -11.82 -12.37
C ILE A 275 -16.52 -10.85 -12.53
N THR A 276 -16.56 -10.08 -13.61
CA THR A 276 -17.52 -8.99 -13.84
C THR A 276 -18.21 -9.01 -15.20
N GLY A 277 -17.77 -9.86 -16.15
CA GLY A 277 -18.41 -9.98 -17.47
C GLY A 277 -17.97 -8.93 -18.49
N GLY A 278 -16.72 -8.46 -18.41
CA GLY A 278 -16.17 -7.43 -19.30
C GLY A 278 -14.67 -7.56 -19.58
N SER A 279 -14.26 -7.07 -20.75
CA SER A 279 -12.91 -7.18 -21.37
C SER A 279 -11.72 -6.59 -20.60
N ALA A 280 -11.90 -6.17 -19.34
CA ALA A 280 -10.89 -5.53 -18.51
C ALA A 280 -9.67 -6.43 -18.22
N GLY A 281 -9.84 -7.76 -18.22
CA GLY A 281 -8.73 -8.71 -18.09
C GLY A 281 -7.78 -8.68 -19.29
N TRP A 282 -8.35 -8.75 -20.50
CA TRP A 282 -7.58 -8.74 -21.76
C TRP A 282 -6.86 -7.40 -21.95
N HIS A 283 -7.52 -6.26 -21.68
CA HIS A 283 -6.92 -4.93 -21.78
C HIS A 283 -5.63 -4.81 -20.96
N ARG A 284 -5.61 -5.34 -19.73
CA ARG A 284 -4.43 -5.32 -18.85
C ARG A 284 -3.27 -6.16 -19.41
N ALA A 285 -3.56 -7.36 -19.92
CA ALA A 285 -2.55 -8.24 -20.49
C ALA A 285 -1.97 -7.67 -21.80
N GLN A 286 -2.82 -7.14 -22.68
CA GLN A 286 -2.39 -6.50 -23.92
C GLN A 286 -1.64 -5.18 -23.67
N LEU A 287 -2.01 -4.41 -22.64
CA LEU A 287 -1.26 -3.22 -22.22
C LEU A 287 0.16 -3.57 -21.76
N ILE A 288 0.34 -4.65 -20.97
CA ILE A 288 1.67 -5.15 -20.59
C ILE A 288 2.46 -5.51 -21.85
N ARG A 289 1.88 -6.33 -22.75
CA ARG A 289 2.52 -6.72 -24.00
C ARG A 289 2.96 -5.51 -24.83
N SER A 290 2.05 -4.56 -25.08
CA SER A 290 2.33 -3.38 -25.90
C SER A 290 3.37 -2.46 -25.26
N SER A 291 3.40 -2.32 -23.94
CA SER A 291 4.45 -1.56 -23.25
C SER A 291 5.84 -2.19 -23.39
N LEU A 292 5.93 -3.51 -23.62
CA LEU A 292 7.19 -4.20 -23.92
C LEU A 292 7.57 -4.08 -25.40
N GLU A 293 6.59 -4.15 -26.31
CA GLU A 293 6.79 -3.89 -27.74
C GLU A 293 7.29 -2.45 -28.00
N HIS A 294 6.87 -1.49 -27.18
CA HIS A 294 7.30 -0.08 -27.21
C HIS A 294 8.36 0.28 -26.15
N LEU A 295 9.10 -0.70 -25.59
CA LEU A 295 10.06 -0.47 -24.49
C LEU A 295 11.12 0.60 -24.81
N SER A 296 11.56 0.68 -26.06
CA SER A 296 12.53 1.68 -26.55
C SER A 296 12.09 3.13 -26.34
N GLU A 297 10.78 3.40 -26.28
CA GLU A 297 10.22 4.75 -26.14
C GLU A 297 10.34 5.31 -24.72
N TRP A 298 10.35 4.45 -23.69
CA TRP A 298 10.16 4.88 -22.30
C TRP A 298 11.18 4.36 -21.31
N TRP A 299 11.97 3.33 -21.64
CA TRP A 299 12.80 2.60 -20.67
C TRP A 299 13.74 3.47 -19.82
N ALA A 300 14.27 4.59 -20.37
CA ALA A 300 15.28 5.40 -19.72
C ALA A 300 14.70 6.41 -18.72
N VAL A 301 13.70 7.20 -19.15
CA VAL A 301 13.21 8.39 -18.43
C VAL A 301 11.68 8.52 -18.39
N GLY A 302 10.94 7.66 -19.10
CA GLY A 302 9.50 7.81 -19.33
C GLY A 302 9.15 8.22 -20.76
N THR A 303 7.86 8.40 -21.04
CA THR A 303 7.34 8.92 -22.32
C THR A 303 6.14 9.85 -22.06
N ASP A 304 6.00 10.90 -22.88
CA ASP A 304 4.80 11.75 -22.87
C ASP A 304 3.66 11.22 -23.77
N TYR A 305 3.87 10.17 -24.57
CA TYR A 305 2.87 9.68 -25.53
C TYR A 305 2.70 8.17 -25.44
N THR A 306 1.44 7.72 -25.27
CA THR A 306 1.07 6.29 -25.18
C THR A 306 -0.23 5.96 -25.91
N ARG A 307 -0.79 6.90 -26.70
CA ARG A 307 -2.06 6.72 -27.43
C ARG A 307 -1.98 5.60 -28.47
N HIS A 308 -0.83 5.41 -29.13
CA HIS A 308 -0.61 4.36 -30.11
C HIS A 308 -0.46 2.95 -29.52
N TRP A 309 -0.18 2.82 -28.22
CA TRP A 309 0.03 1.51 -27.58
C TRP A 309 -1.22 0.62 -27.60
N MET A 310 -2.44 1.17 -27.71
CA MET A 310 -3.68 0.42 -27.64
C MET A 310 -4.74 1.02 -28.58
N ALA A 311 -5.56 0.17 -29.21
CA ALA A 311 -6.68 0.62 -30.05
C ALA A 311 -7.67 1.54 -29.30
N THR A 312 -7.91 1.27 -28.01
CA THR A 312 -8.69 2.10 -27.09
C THR A 312 -7.83 3.12 -26.34
N GLY A 313 -8.47 4.21 -25.87
CA GLY A 313 -7.81 5.30 -25.16
C GLY A 313 -8.71 6.00 -24.15
N VAL A 314 -8.18 7.01 -23.47
CA VAL A 314 -8.93 7.80 -22.48
C VAL A 314 -9.73 8.89 -23.21
N PRO A 315 -11.08 8.94 -23.13
CA PRO A 315 -11.87 9.93 -23.88
C PRO A 315 -11.52 11.39 -23.58
N ALA A 316 -11.03 11.67 -22.36
CA ALA A 316 -10.58 13.00 -21.91
C ALA A 316 -9.09 13.29 -22.19
N ASN A 317 -8.36 12.41 -22.89
CA ASN A 317 -6.93 12.60 -23.18
C ASN A 317 -6.53 11.93 -24.50
N SER A 318 -6.23 12.74 -25.53
CA SER A 318 -5.82 12.29 -26.86
C SER A 318 -4.38 11.75 -26.95
N ILE A 319 -3.58 11.93 -25.90
CA ILE A 319 -2.12 11.70 -25.87
C ILE A 319 -1.78 10.34 -25.21
N HIS A 320 -2.67 9.80 -24.37
CA HIS A 320 -2.45 8.56 -23.63
C HIS A 320 -3.49 7.46 -23.90
N THR A 321 -3.08 6.21 -23.63
CA THR A 321 -4.02 5.12 -23.35
C THR A 321 -4.30 4.98 -21.85
N ASP A 322 -5.31 4.20 -21.46
CA ASP A 322 -5.64 3.94 -20.07
C ASP A 322 -4.61 2.99 -19.43
N ILE A 323 -3.64 3.57 -18.72
CA ILE A 323 -2.55 2.87 -18.03
C ILE A 323 -3.09 2.20 -16.75
N THR A 324 -3.84 1.10 -16.92
CA THR A 324 -4.48 0.32 -15.85
C THR A 324 -3.51 -0.57 -15.03
N ASN A 325 -2.22 -0.20 -14.95
CA ASN A 325 -1.20 -0.91 -14.18
C ASN A 325 -0.20 0.09 -13.57
N HIS A 326 -0.09 0.10 -12.24
CA HIS A 326 0.71 1.09 -11.51
C HIS A 326 2.22 0.96 -11.76
N PHE A 327 2.72 -0.26 -12.03
CA PHE A 327 4.13 -0.46 -12.38
C PHE A 327 4.44 0.15 -13.76
N LEU A 328 3.54 -0.02 -14.73
CA LEU A 328 3.66 0.63 -16.04
C LEU A 328 3.52 2.15 -15.94
N ALA A 329 2.69 2.67 -15.03
CA ALA A 329 2.62 4.11 -14.76
C ALA A 329 3.96 4.67 -14.22
N MET A 330 4.68 3.94 -13.36
CA MET A 330 6.05 4.32 -12.97
C MET A 330 7.00 4.30 -14.17
N GLY A 331 6.84 3.33 -15.07
CA GLY A 331 7.57 3.26 -16.34
C GLY A 331 7.33 4.49 -17.23
N VAL A 332 6.06 4.89 -17.43
CA VAL A 332 5.69 6.07 -18.22
C VAL A 332 6.17 7.38 -17.59
N LEU A 333 6.19 7.48 -16.25
CA LEU A 333 6.59 8.70 -15.51
C LEU A 333 8.10 8.89 -15.30
N GLY A 334 8.90 7.82 -15.35
CA GLY A 334 10.32 7.87 -14.97
C GLY A 334 11.17 6.67 -15.42
N GLY A 335 10.70 5.92 -16.40
CA GLY A 335 11.39 4.78 -16.98
C GLY A 335 11.51 3.56 -16.06
N LEU A 336 12.31 2.59 -16.51
CA LEU A 336 12.74 1.46 -15.70
C LEU A 336 13.41 1.91 -14.39
N PRO A 337 14.24 2.99 -14.32
CA PRO A 337 14.82 3.41 -13.06
C PRO A 337 13.78 3.77 -11.98
N LEU A 338 12.67 4.43 -12.34
CA LEU A 338 11.61 4.78 -11.39
C LEU A 338 10.77 3.56 -10.99
N LEU A 339 10.44 2.70 -11.97
CA LEU A 339 9.77 1.42 -11.75
C LEU A 339 10.59 0.52 -10.80
N ILE A 340 11.91 0.43 -11.00
CA ILE A 340 12.83 -0.36 -10.18
C ILE A 340 12.90 0.20 -8.75
N LEU A 341 13.01 1.52 -8.56
CA LEU A 341 12.98 2.11 -7.21
C LEU A 341 11.66 1.82 -6.47
N PHE A 342 10.52 1.89 -7.16
CA PHE A 342 9.22 1.53 -6.60
C PHE A 342 9.14 0.04 -6.23
N ALA A 343 9.60 -0.86 -7.12
CA ALA A 343 9.65 -2.30 -6.85
C ALA A 343 10.60 -2.66 -5.69
N LEU A 344 11.76 -1.99 -5.60
CA LEU A 344 12.70 -2.14 -4.48
C LEU A 344 12.08 -1.66 -3.17
N MET A 345 11.35 -0.55 -3.17
CA MET A 345 10.63 -0.06 -1.99
C MET A 345 9.65 -1.11 -1.45
N LEU A 346 8.85 -1.72 -2.32
CA LEU A 346 7.93 -2.82 -1.97
C LEU A 346 8.68 -4.05 -1.46
N GLY A 347 9.76 -4.45 -2.12
CA GLY A 347 10.61 -5.57 -1.71
C GLY A 347 11.24 -5.38 -0.33
N VAL A 348 11.69 -4.17 0.00
CA VAL A 348 12.20 -3.81 1.34
C VAL A 348 11.06 -3.79 2.37
N ALA A 349 9.86 -3.30 2.01
CA ALA A 349 8.69 -3.33 2.90
C ALA A 349 8.24 -4.78 3.24
N PHE A 350 8.22 -5.70 2.27
CA PHE A 350 7.99 -7.12 2.56
C PHE A 350 9.12 -7.76 3.39
N ARG A 351 10.39 -7.40 3.13
CA ARG A 351 11.54 -7.86 3.93
C ARG A 351 11.46 -7.37 5.38
N ALA A 352 10.97 -6.15 5.59
CA ALA A 352 10.69 -5.57 6.90
C ALA A 352 9.59 -6.32 7.64
N VAL A 353 8.42 -6.53 7.01
CA VAL A 353 7.33 -7.35 7.55
C VAL A 353 7.84 -8.73 7.94
N GLY A 354 8.54 -9.43 7.04
CA GLY A 354 9.05 -10.78 7.28
C GLY A 354 10.07 -10.88 8.42
N ARG A 355 10.83 -9.81 8.72
CA ARG A 355 11.65 -9.70 9.93
C ARG A 355 10.78 -9.49 11.17
N ALA A 356 9.99 -8.42 11.17
CA ALA A 356 9.19 -8.00 12.31
C ALA A 356 8.14 -9.05 12.75
N VAL A 357 7.64 -9.91 11.85
CA VAL A 357 6.84 -11.09 12.26
C VAL A 357 7.67 -12.02 13.14
N ARG A 358 8.80 -12.56 12.64
CA ARG A 358 9.66 -13.51 13.37
C ARG A 358 10.15 -12.95 14.70
N ASP A 359 10.52 -11.67 14.72
CA ASP A 359 11.02 -10.99 15.92
C ASP A 359 9.93 -10.82 17.00
N ASN A 360 8.64 -10.82 16.61
CA ASN A 360 7.50 -10.72 17.52
C ASN A 360 6.82 -12.06 17.82
N GLU A 361 6.96 -13.10 17.01
CA GLU A 361 6.27 -14.40 17.19
C GLU A 361 6.44 -14.98 18.60
N ARG A 362 7.66 -14.93 19.15
CA ARG A 362 7.98 -15.43 20.50
C ARG A 362 7.74 -14.41 21.63
N ARG A 363 7.42 -13.15 21.31
CA ARG A 363 7.32 -12.04 22.27
C ARG A 363 5.88 -11.54 22.47
N SER A 364 5.11 -11.46 21.40
CA SER A 364 3.74 -10.96 21.38
C SER A 364 3.03 -11.47 20.12
N PRO A 365 2.27 -12.59 20.20
CA PRO A 365 1.51 -13.11 19.07
C PRO A 365 0.52 -12.09 18.48
N THR A 366 -0.05 -11.22 19.31
CA THR A 366 -0.93 -10.12 18.88
C THR A 366 -0.18 -9.07 18.03
N GLN A 367 1.08 -8.76 18.38
CA GLN A 367 1.90 -7.84 17.58
C GLN A 367 2.40 -8.51 16.29
N ALA A 368 2.78 -9.79 16.35
CA ALA A 368 3.14 -10.55 15.16
C ALA A 368 1.96 -10.66 14.16
N PHE A 369 0.72 -10.82 14.65
CA PHE A 369 -0.48 -10.80 13.81
C PHE A 369 -0.82 -9.41 13.24
N LEU A 370 -0.57 -8.33 13.99
CA LEU A 370 -0.70 -6.95 13.47
C LEU A 370 0.30 -6.69 12.32
N VAL A 371 1.56 -7.08 12.50
CA VAL A 371 2.59 -6.98 11.43
C VAL A 371 2.21 -7.87 10.23
N TRP A 372 1.67 -9.07 10.48
CA TRP A 372 1.16 -9.93 9.41
C TRP A 372 0.02 -9.27 8.63
N THR A 373 -0.93 -8.63 9.31
CA THR A 373 -2.04 -7.94 8.64
C THR A 373 -1.56 -6.77 7.80
N LEU A 374 -0.55 -6.00 8.26
CA LEU A 374 0.11 -4.98 7.43
C LEU A 374 0.79 -5.59 6.19
N GLY A 375 1.38 -6.77 6.33
CA GLY A 375 1.91 -7.55 5.20
C GLY A 375 0.83 -7.99 4.21
N ALA A 376 -0.31 -8.45 4.70
CA ALA A 376 -1.46 -8.82 3.87
C ALA A 376 -2.09 -7.61 3.17
N MET A 377 -2.15 -6.45 3.84
CA MET A 377 -2.59 -5.18 3.25
C MET A 377 -1.65 -4.71 2.13
N LEU A 378 -0.33 -4.80 2.35
CA LEU A 378 0.67 -4.50 1.33
C LEU A 378 0.56 -5.47 0.15
N PHE A 379 0.35 -6.77 0.40
CA PHE A 379 0.09 -7.75 -0.66
C PHE A 379 -1.18 -7.43 -1.45
N GLY A 380 -2.28 -7.08 -0.78
CA GLY A 380 -3.52 -6.63 -1.42
C GLY A 380 -3.31 -5.43 -2.35
N GLN A 381 -2.60 -4.39 -1.88
CA GLN A 381 -2.26 -3.23 -2.71
C GLN A 381 -1.38 -3.62 -3.91
N VAL A 382 -0.38 -4.49 -3.70
CA VAL A 382 0.50 -4.96 -4.79
C VAL A 382 -0.24 -5.81 -5.82
N MET A 383 -1.25 -6.59 -5.43
CA MET A 383 -2.14 -7.27 -6.37
C MET A 383 -3.05 -6.28 -7.12
N ASN A 384 -3.56 -5.26 -6.43
CA ASN A 384 -4.39 -4.20 -7.02
C ASN A 384 -3.60 -3.35 -8.05
N PHE A 385 -2.30 -3.13 -7.85
CA PHE A 385 -1.41 -2.43 -8.78
C PHE A 385 -1.30 -3.07 -10.18
N TRP A 386 -1.58 -4.38 -10.33
CA TRP A 386 -1.68 -5.02 -11.65
C TRP A 386 -3.01 -4.73 -12.38
N SER A 387 -3.97 -4.11 -11.68
CA SER A 387 -5.34 -3.90 -12.15
C SER A 387 -5.79 -2.43 -12.21
N ILE A 388 -5.05 -1.51 -11.56
CA ILE A 388 -5.21 -0.06 -11.64
C ILE A 388 -3.91 0.67 -11.26
N SER A 389 -3.71 1.87 -11.80
CA SER A 389 -2.78 2.88 -11.28
C SER A 389 -3.45 3.76 -10.22
N LEU A 390 -2.88 3.87 -9.02
CA LEU A 390 -3.38 4.86 -8.05
C LEU A 390 -2.90 6.26 -8.46
N PHE A 391 -3.82 7.12 -8.90
CA PHE A 391 -3.50 8.46 -9.39
C PHE A 391 -4.12 9.61 -8.57
N ASP A 392 -4.95 9.31 -7.57
CA ASP A 392 -5.63 10.28 -6.72
C ASP A 392 -5.25 10.16 -5.23
N GLN A 393 -5.98 10.87 -4.36
CA GLN A 393 -5.73 10.86 -2.92
C GLN A 393 -5.85 9.49 -2.24
N SER A 394 -6.42 8.46 -2.88
CA SER A 394 -6.44 7.08 -2.35
C SER A 394 -5.03 6.50 -2.12
N ILE A 395 -4.01 6.98 -2.85
CA ILE A 395 -2.61 6.56 -2.67
C ILE A 395 -2.08 6.89 -1.25
N SER A 396 -2.70 7.85 -0.55
CA SER A 396 -2.44 8.14 0.87
C SER A 396 -2.60 6.90 1.76
N PHE A 397 -3.54 6.01 1.43
CA PHE A 397 -3.77 4.77 2.18
C PHE A 397 -2.69 3.72 1.92
N PHE A 398 -2.05 3.72 0.73
CA PHE A 398 -0.84 2.94 0.49
C PHE A 398 0.33 3.46 1.33
N TYR A 399 0.63 4.77 1.28
CA TYR A 399 1.72 5.34 2.07
C TYR A 399 1.50 5.24 3.59
N LEU A 400 0.26 5.25 4.06
CA LEU A 400 -0.10 4.91 5.44
C LEU A 400 0.31 3.48 5.83
N ILE A 401 0.08 2.48 4.97
CA ILE A 401 0.50 1.09 5.22
C ILE A 401 2.04 1.01 5.28
N VAL A 402 2.74 1.63 4.34
CA VAL A 402 4.22 1.63 4.30
C VAL A 402 4.78 2.31 5.56
N ALA A 403 4.22 3.46 5.96
CA ALA A 403 4.60 4.14 7.21
C ALA A 403 4.32 3.28 8.45
N ALA A 404 3.15 2.62 8.54
CA ALA A 404 2.83 1.69 9.63
C ALA A 404 3.83 0.51 9.71
N ILE A 405 4.27 -0.04 8.57
CA ILE A 405 5.31 -1.08 8.51
C ILE A 405 6.65 -0.58 9.06
N THR A 406 7.02 0.69 8.84
CA THR A 406 8.24 1.27 9.43
C THR A 406 8.13 1.61 10.92
N ALA A 407 6.94 1.96 11.41
CA ALA A 407 6.71 2.26 12.82
C ALA A 407 6.93 1.02 13.71
N ILE A 408 6.49 -0.16 13.25
CA ILE A 408 6.51 -1.40 14.06
C ILE A 408 7.82 -2.20 13.90
N GLN A 409 8.72 -1.82 12.97
CA GLN A 409 9.99 -2.51 12.72
C GLN A 409 10.94 -2.54 13.92
N HIS A 410 10.89 -1.53 14.79
CA HIS A 410 11.71 -1.46 15.99
C HIS A 410 10.81 -1.64 17.22
N PRO A 411 11.16 -2.52 18.17
CA PRO A 411 10.51 -2.49 19.48
C PRO A 411 10.81 -1.13 20.09
N ALA A 412 9.77 -0.40 20.54
CA ALA A 412 9.94 0.86 21.22
C ALA A 412 11.00 0.71 22.32
N VAL A 413 12.03 1.56 22.29
CA VAL A 413 13.15 1.46 23.24
C VAL A 413 12.57 1.61 24.64
N SER A 414 12.52 0.49 25.37
CA SER A 414 12.15 0.46 26.77
C SER A 414 13.05 1.43 27.51
N VAL A 415 12.50 2.56 27.96
CA VAL A 415 13.19 3.52 28.81
C VAL A 415 13.37 2.85 30.17
N ALA A 416 14.43 2.05 30.26
CA ALA A 416 14.54 0.93 31.18
C ALA A 416 14.82 1.39 32.62
N LYS A 417 13.77 1.89 33.30
CA LYS A 417 13.69 2.12 34.76
C LYS A 417 14.97 2.69 35.39
N ALA A 418 15.51 3.76 34.82
CA ALA A 418 16.72 4.42 35.30
C ALA A 418 16.68 4.77 36.81
N GLY A 419 15.49 5.05 37.36
CA GLY A 419 15.29 5.34 38.78
C GLY A 419 15.47 4.15 39.76
N VAL A 420 15.52 2.89 39.30
CA VAL A 420 15.59 1.72 40.22
C VAL A 420 17.02 1.39 40.63
N SER A 421 17.99 1.46 39.72
CA SER A 421 19.39 1.09 40.01
C SER A 421 20.04 2.00 41.06
N ALA A 422 19.75 3.31 41.00
CA ALA A 422 20.31 4.31 41.92
C ALA A 422 19.94 4.05 43.40
N ARG A 423 18.70 3.61 43.68
CA ARG A 423 18.22 3.39 45.05
C ARG A 423 18.88 2.17 45.70
N THR A 424 19.14 1.11 44.93
CA THR A 424 19.81 -0.10 45.40
C THR A 424 21.31 0.12 45.64
N ARG A 425 21.99 0.88 44.77
CA ARG A 425 23.44 1.14 44.88
C ARG A 425 23.81 1.94 46.14
N ARG A 426 22.94 2.87 46.60
CA ARG A 426 23.18 3.65 47.84
C ARG A 426 23.05 2.82 49.13
N ARG A 427 22.23 1.76 49.15
CA ARG A 427 22.05 0.90 50.34
C ARG A 427 23.19 -0.11 50.53
N LYS A 428 23.81 -0.59 49.44
CA LYS A 428 24.86 -1.64 49.48
C LYS A 428 26.28 -1.15 49.82
N ARG A 429 26.50 0.16 50.03
CA ARG A 429 27.80 0.74 50.44
C ARG A 429 27.97 0.86 51.96
N LYS A 430 26.95 0.54 52.78
CA LYS A 430 26.99 0.71 54.26
C LYS A 430 27.08 -0.60 55.05
N GLY A 431 27.53 -1.70 54.44
CA GLY A 431 27.71 -2.99 55.11
C GLY A 431 28.51 -3.98 54.27
N ARG A 432 29.80 -4.13 54.57
CA ARG A 432 30.63 -5.24 54.07
C ARG A 432 31.87 -5.41 54.97
N GLY A 433 31.83 -6.43 55.83
CA GLY A 433 33.00 -6.99 56.50
C GLY A 433 33.13 -8.49 56.20
N VAL A 434 34.31 -9.04 56.45
CA VAL A 434 34.61 -10.49 56.65
C VAL A 434 34.44 -11.45 55.44
N ARG A 435 35.57 -11.75 54.76
CA ARG A 435 36.28 -13.07 54.53
C ARG A 435 35.54 -14.43 54.76
N VAL A 436 35.86 -15.61 54.18
CA VAL A 436 36.97 -16.08 53.28
C VAL A 436 36.41 -16.95 52.05
N PRO A 437 36.81 -18.20 51.60
CA PRO A 437 36.41 -18.74 50.26
C PRO A 437 35.94 -20.24 50.20
N ALA A 438 36.08 -20.89 49.01
CA ALA A 438 36.08 -22.35 48.70
C ALA A 438 34.72 -23.12 48.71
N ALA A 439 34.49 -24.24 47.98
CA ALA A 439 35.28 -25.05 47.01
C ALA A 439 34.32 -25.67 45.91
N VAL A 440 34.70 -25.85 44.62
CA VAL A 440 35.29 -27.04 43.92
C VAL A 440 34.33 -28.21 43.55
N GLY A 441 34.36 -28.63 42.27
CA GLY A 441 33.96 -29.97 41.75
C GLY A 441 32.57 -30.09 41.09
N MET A 442 32.29 -31.05 40.18
CA MET A 442 33.12 -31.84 39.22
C MET A 442 32.20 -32.67 38.27
N ASN A 443 32.62 -32.95 37.02
CA ASN A 443 32.18 -34.09 36.16
C ASN A 443 30.66 -34.16 35.77
N ASP A 444 30.06 -35.00 34.92
CA ASP A 444 30.41 -35.99 33.83
C ASP A 444 29.08 -36.39 33.10
N GLU A 445 28.92 -37.13 31.97
CA GLU A 445 29.76 -37.72 30.89
C GLU A 445 28.84 -38.08 29.66
N ARG A 446 29.39 -38.56 28.51
CA ARG A 446 28.74 -39.48 27.49
C ARG A 446 27.60 -38.93 26.59
N ARG A 447 27.26 -39.50 25.40
CA ARG A 447 27.87 -40.54 24.52
C ARG A 447 27.41 -40.42 23.04
N ASP A 448 28.06 -41.20 22.17
CA ASP A 448 27.90 -41.35 20.72
C ASP A 448 26.75 -42.31 20.29
N PHE A 449 26.31 -42.27 19.02
CA PHE A 449 26.47 -43.38 18.02
C PHE A 449 25.67 -43.20 16.68
N HIS A 450 26.24 -43.76 15.59
CA HIS A 450 25.72 -44.10 14.23
C HIS A 450 24.81 -43.11 13.44
N ASP A 451 24.90 -42.89 12.11
CA ASP A 451 25.41 -43.62 10.92
C ASP A 451 24.47 -44.68 10.28
N ASN A 452 23.81 -44.34 9.15
CA ASN A 452 23.99 -45.07 7.88
C ASN A 452 23.40 -44.37 6.63
N SER A 453 23.51 -45.01 5.45
CA SER A 453 23.48 -44.36 4.11
C SER A 453 22.65 -45.11 3.03
N ILE A 454 22.77 -44.67 1.75
CA ILE A 454 22.30 -45.28 0.48
C ILE A 454 20.85 -44.94 0.02
N GLY A 455 20.68 -44.61 -1.28
CA GLY A 455 19.36 -44.53 -1.94
C GLY A 455 19.26 -43.72 -3.26
N GLN A 456 19.56 -44.35 -4.40
CA GLN A 456 19.20 -43.90 -5.78
C GLN A 456 18.71 -45.16 -6.55
N PRO A 457 17.87 -45.11 -7.63
CA PRO A 457 18.30 -44.52 -8.92
C PRO A 457 17.17 -44.11 -9.94
N ARG A 458 17.60 -43.67 -11.16
CA ARG A 458 16.84 -43.64 -12.46
C ARG A 458 15.57 -42.75 -12.55
N GLY A 459 15.10 -42.32 -13.73
CA GLY A 459 15.65 -42.39 -15.09
C GLY A 459 14.63 -42.89 -16.14
N GLY A 460 14.11 -41.99 -16.99
CA GLY A 460 13.18 -42.31 -18.10
C GLY A 460 12.75 -41.06 -18.89
N ALA A 461 12.34 -41.23 -20.15
CA ALA A 461 11.96 -40.14 -21.07
C ALA A 461 10.97 -40.61 -22.15
N SER A 462 10.05 -39.74 -22.62
CA SER A 462 9.35 -39.86 -23.91
C SER A 462 8.40 -38.67 -24.22
N ALA A 463 8.13 -38.51 -25.53
CA ALA A 463 6.95 -37.92 -26.19
C ALA A 463 6.64 -36.40 -26.09
N GLU A 464 6.61 -35.76 -27.27
CA GLU A 464 5.91 -34.50 -27.55
C GLU A 464 4.44 -34.76 -28.00
N PRO A 465 3.47 -33.89 -27.67
CA PRO A 465 2.17 -33.78 -28.34
C PRO A 465 2.11 -32.56 -29.32
N PRO A 466 1.14 -32.52 -30.26
CA PRO A 466 1.17 -31.58 -31.40
C PRO A 466 0.61 -30.18 -31.11
N LEU A 467 1.02 -29.23 -31.96
CA LEU A 467 0.52 -27.85 -32.01
C LEU A 467 -1.00 -27.78 -32.25
N VAL A 468 -1.70 -26.96 -31.45
CA VAL A 468 -3.13 -26.66 -31.62
C VAL A 468 -3.29 -25.30 -32.31
N SER A 469 -4.03 -25.26 -33.43
CA SER A 469 -4.37 -24.01 -34.11
C SER A 469 -5.66 -23.40 -33.56
N TRP A 470 -5.62 -22.11 -33.23
CA TRP A 470 -6.76 -21.37 -32.68
C TRP A 470 -7.66 -20.77 -33.79
N PRO A 471 -9.00 -20.69 -33.60
CA PRO A 471 -9.93 -20.20 -34.63
C PRO A 471 -9.71 -18.75 -35.09
N ALA A 472 -10.08 -18.46 -36.33
CA ALA A 472 -9.82 -17.18 -37.00
C ALA A 472 -10.62 -15.97 -36.47
N GLU A 473 -11.62 -16.19 -35.62
CA GLU A 473 -12.58 -15.19 -35.13
C GLU A 473 -11.97 -14.17 -34.14
N TRP A 474 -10.70 -14.34 -33.74
CA TRP A 474 -9.98 -13.46 -32.80
C TRP A 474 -9.04 -12.47 -33.52
N ARG A 475 -9.45 -11.92 -34.68
CA ARG A 475 -8.67 -10.96 -35.49
C ARG A 475 -9.47 -9.71 -35.93
N THR A 476 -9.98 -8.95 -34.95
CA THR A 476 -10.41 -7.54 -35.12
C THR A 476 -10.12 -6.76 -33.85
#